data_AF-A0AAU2X1X1-F1
#
_entry.id   AF-A0AAU2X1X1-F1
#
_cell.length_a   1.000
_cell.length_b   1.000
_cell.length_c   1.000
_cell.angle_alpha   90.00
_cell.angle_beta   90.00
_cell.angle_gamma   90.00
#
_symmetry.space_group_name_H-M   'P 1'
#
loop_
_entity.id
_entity.type
_entity.pdbx_description
1 polymer ?
#
loop_
_entity_poly.entity_id
_entity_poly.type
_entity_poly.pdbx_seq_one_letter_code
_entity_poly.pdbx_strand_id
1 'polypeptide(L)'
;MNKNQKAATRARILADVLRDRMKGHLEPAALRLCVRNLIQAARVLEETSESGHMPEAADRAMWRARTAAHADDIPCDVFDYVSAPITGWSVELPELRPADPAHVRQENELRARAIELRGYLDSREERVLAAAIAALVDVHEEHKRLAAHVALHGRADARPTNYRPHSGSRTAIHVPGHLTVFDGCSLLAELAVPYGITSGEIWQLIVDVQPACA
;
A
#
# COMPACT_ATOMS: atom_id res chain seq x y z
N MET A 1 3.41 3.70 -30.83
CA MET A 1 2.79 2.48 -30.29
C MET A 1 1.33 2.75 -30.00
N ASN A 2 0.43 1.89 -30.47
CA ASN A 2 -0.97 1.91 -30.05
C ASN A 2 -1.10 1.47 -28.57
N LYS A 3 -2.30 1.61 -28.00
CA LYS A 3 -2.55 1.31 -26.57
C LYS A 3 -2.22 -0.14 -26.20
N ASN A 4 -2.59 -1.08 -27.07
CA ASN A 4 -2.35 -2.51 -26.86
C ASN A 4 -0.86 -2.85 -26.93
N GLN A 5 -0.10 -2.24 -27.85
CA GLN A 5 1.36 -2.35 -27.91
C GLN A 5 2.02 -1.80 -26.64
N LYS A 6 1.58 -0.63 -26.15
CA LYS A 6 2.08 -0.08 -24.86
C LYS A 6 1.84 -1.05 -23.71
N ALA A 7 0.62 -1.58 -23.60
CA ALA A 7 0.28 -2.56 -22.57
C ALA A 7 1.10 -3.85 -22.70
N ALA A 8 1.29 -4.36 -23.93
CA ALA A 8 2.11 -5.54 -24.17
C ALA A 8 3.58 -5.34 -23.78
N THR A 9 4.18 -4.19 -24.14
CA THR A 9 5.54 -3.85 -23.73
C THR A 9 5.63 -3.80 -22.20
N ARG A 10 4.70 -3.11 -21.52
CA ARG A 10 4.69 -3.05 -20.05
C ARG A 10 4.52 -4.43 -19.42
N ALA A 11 3.69 -5.31 -19.98
CA ALA A 11 3.51 -6.68 -19.52
C ALA A 11 4.80 -7.50 -19.62
N ARG A 12 5.53 -7.40 -20.75
CA ARG A 12 6.83 -8.06 -20.93
C ARG A 12 7.87 -7.55 -19.95
N ILE A 13 8.01 -6.23 -19.83
CA ILE A 13 8.97 -5.63 -18.92
C ILE A 13 8.67 -5.99 -17.47
N LEU A 14 7.40 -5.99 -17.05
CA LEU A 14 7.02 -6.47 -15.72
C LEU A 14 7.37 -7.95 -15.54
N ALA A 15 7.14 -8.80 -16.54
CA ALA A 15 7.51 -10.21 -16.48
C ALA A 15 9.02 -10.41 -16.31
N ASP A 16 9.84 -9.56 -16.95
CA ASP A 16 11.29 -9.60 -16.82
C ASP A 16 11.77 -9.12 -15.43
N VAL A 17 11.19 -8.02 -14.92
CA VAL A 17 11.43 -7.54 -13.55
C VAL A 17 11.10 -8.62 -12.51
N LEU A 18 9.96 -9.29 -12.66
CA LEU A 18 9.57 -10.38 -11.76
C LEU A 18 10.48 -11.60 -11.91
N ARG A 19 10.96 -11.91 -13.13
CA ARG A 19 11.92 -13.00 -13.35
C ARG A 19 13.26 -12.73 -12.68
N ASP A 20 13.72 -11.48 -12.65
CA ASP A 20 14.95 -11.13 -11.92
C ASP A 20 14.76 -11.27 -10.41
N ARG A 21 13.60 -10.88 -9.87
CA ARG A 21 13.27 -11.09 -8.45
C ARG A 21 13.24 -12.56 -8.06
N MET A 22 12.73 -13.44 -8.92
CA MET A 22 12.69 -14.89 -8.68
C MET A 22 14.04 -15.49 -8.29
N LYS A 23 15.18 -14.92 -8.72
CA LYS A 23 16.52 -15.46 -8.42
C LYS A 23 16.82 -15.51 -6.91
N GLY A 24 16.13 -14.69 -6.11
CA GLY A 24 16.27 -14.66 -4.65
C GLY A 24 15.17 -15.40 -3.87
N HIS A 25 14.17 -16.00 -4.53
CA HIS A 25 13.04 -16.65 -3.84
C HIS A 25 13.31 -18.14 -3.58
N LEU A 26 12.98 -18.61 -2.38
CA LEU A 26 13.09 -20.01 -1.97
C LEU A 26 12.12 -20.93 -2.75
N GLU A 27 10.90 -20.45 -3.02
CA GLU A 27 9.87 -21.21 -3.75
C GLU A 27 9.25 -20.39 -4.90
N PRO A 28 9.91 -20.28 -6.06
CA PRO A 28 9.48 -19.36 -7.13
C PRO A 28 8.33 -19.92 -7.99
N ALA A 29 7.49 -20.83 -7.47
CA ALA A 29 6.44 -21.47 -8.25
C ALA A 29 5.33 -20.49 -8.67
N ALA A 30 4.86 -19.67 -7.74
CA ALA A 30 3.83 -18.67 -8.00
C ALA A 30 4.35 -17.51 -8.87
N LEU A 31 5.55 -17.00 -8.61
CA LEU A 31 6.21 -16.03 -9.50
C LEU A 31 6.41 -16.57 -10.92
N ARG A 32 6.82 -17.83 -11.10
CA ARG A 32 6.92 -18.45 -12.44
C ARG A 32 5.57 -18.47 -13.15
N LEU A 33 4.50 -18.82 -12.44
CA LEU A 33 3.15 -18.80 -12.97
C LEU A 33 2.73 -17.37 -13.36
N CYS A 34 3.04 -16.38 -12.53
CA CYS A 34 2.79 -14.97 -12.80
C CYS A 34 3.50 -14.50 -14.09
N VAL A 35 4.81 -14.73 -14.20
CA VAL A 35 5.63 -14.41 -15.37
C VAL A 35 5.06 -15.05 -16.64
N ARG A 36 4.69 -16.33 -16.59
CA ARG A 36 4.09 -17.04 -17.73
C ARG A 36 2.78 -16.39 -18.20
N ASN A 37 1.92 -16.01 -17.26
CA ASN A 37 0.64 -15.38 -17.58
C ASN A 37 0.82 -13.95 -18.12
N LEU A 38 1.80 -13.18 -17.63
CA LEU A 38 2.14 -11.86 -18.18
C LEU A 38 2.66 -11.94 -19.63
N ILE A 39 3.53 -12.91 -19.93
CA ILE A 39 4.01 -13.16 -21.30
C ILE A 39 2.83 -13.54 -22.21
N GLN A 40 1.91 -14.37 -21.74
CA GLN A 40 0.70 -14.71 -22.48
C GLN A 40 -0.18 -13.48 -22.74
N ALA A 41 -0.37 -12.62 -21.74
CA ALA A 41 -1.13 -11.38 -21.89
C ALA A 41 -0.47 -10.46 -22.93
N ALA A 42 0.85 -10.28 -22.87
CA ALA A 42 1.60 -9.47 -23.82
C ALA A 42 1.42 -9.96 -25.27
N ARG A 43 1.55 -11.27 -25.49
CA ARG A 43 1.38 -11.87 -26.81
C ARG A 43 -0.01 -11.61 -27.38
N VAL A 44 -1.06 -11.82 -26.59
CA VAL A 44 -2.45 -11.58 -27.02
C VAL A 44 -2.67 -10.11 -27.36
N LEU A 45 -2.11 -9.19 -26.56
CA LEU A 45 -2.21 -7.75 -26.79
C LEU A 45 -1.49 -7.31 -28.08
N GLU A 46 -0.37 -7.93 -28.42
CA GLU A 46 0.34 -7.68 -29.69
C GLU A 46 -0.46 -8.19 -30.89
N GLU A 47 -1.03 -9.39 -30.80
CA GLU A 47 -1.83 -10.01 -31.86
C GLU A 47 -3.14 -9.24 -32.14
N THR A 48 -3.67 -8.51 -31.15
CA THR A 48 -4.96 -7.80 -31.24
C THR A 48 -4.80 -6.27 -31.24
N SER A 49 -3.67 -5.78 -31.73
CA SER A 49 -3.25 -4.39 -31.48
C SER A 49 -4.20 -3.30 -32.03
N GLU A 50 -5.10 -3.67 -32.95
CA GLU A 50 -6.07 -2.78 -33.60
C GLU A 50 -7.37 -2.57 -32.81
N SER A 51 -7.69 -3.42 -31.82
CA SER A 51 -9.01 -3.45 -31.17
C SER A 51 -9.29 -2.23 -30.28
N GLY A 52 -8.27 -1.51 -29.81
CA GLY A 52 -8.37 -0.37 -28.90
C GLY A 52 -8.91 -0.69 -27.49
N HIS A 53 -9.35 -1.93 -27.26
CA HIS A 53 -9.96 -2.45 -26.03
C HIS A 53 -9.18 -3.66 -25.52
N MET A 54 -9.32 -3.98 -24.23
CA MET A 54 -8.67 -5.15 -23.63
C MET A 54 -9.31 -6.44 -24.19
N PRO A 55 -8.55 -7.29 -24.89
CA PRO A 55 -9.06 -8.59 -25.33
C PRO A 55 -9.32 -9.48 -24.11
N GLU A 56 -10.43 -10.22 -24.10
CA GLU A 56 -10.78 -11.08 -22.96
C GLU A 56 -9.68 -12.12 -22.62
N ALA A 57 -8.98 -12.63 -23.64
CA ALA A 57 -7.90 -13.58 -23.41
C ALA A 57 -6.69 -12.94 -22.70
N ALA A 58 -6.39 -11.67 -23.00
CA ALA A 58 -5.37 -10.90 -22.30
C ALA A 58 -5.84 -10.56 -20.87
N ASP A 59 -7.10 -10.16 -20.70
CA ASP A 59 -7.70 -9.88 -19.39
C ASP A 59 -7.66 -11.09 -18.46
N ARG A 60 -8.09 -12.26 -18.95
CA ARG A 60 -7.98 -13.53 -18.20
C ARG A 60 -6.55 -13.89 -17.84
N ALA A 61 -5.59 -13.63 -18.73
CA ALA A 61 -4.18 -13.87 -18.45
C ALA A 61 -3.65 -12.90 -17.37
N MET A 62 -3.99 -11.60 -17.46
CA MET A 62 -3.66 -10.60 -16.45
C MET A 62 -4.26 -10.95 -15.08
N TRP A 63 -5.52 -11.37 -15.04
CA TRP A 63 -6.17 -11.81 -13.80
C TRP A 63 -5.45 -13.01 -13.17
N ARG A 64 -5.10 -14.03 -13.97
CA ARG A 64 -4.32 -15.18 -13.48
C ARG A 64 -2.94 -14.78 -12.98
N ALA A 65 -2.30 -13.80 -13.61
CA ALA A 65 -1.02 -13.28 -13.15
C ALA A 65 -1.16 -12.59 -11.78
N ARG A 66 -2.17 -11.75 -11.60
CA ARG A 66 -2.49 -11.11 -10.30
C ARG A 66 -2.75 -12.12 -9.19
N THR A 67 -3.56 -13.14 -9.46
CA THR A 67 -3.86 -14.19 -8.48
C THR A 67 -2.61 -14.96 -8.07
N ALA A 68 -1.70 -15.24 -9.01
CA ALA A 68 -0.43 -15.88 -8.69
C ALA A 68 0.51 -14.95 -7.90
N ALA A 69 0.56 -13.66 -8.23
CA ALA A 69 1.36 -12.66 -7.53
C ALA A 69 0.96 -12.49 -6.05
N HIS A 70 -0.32 -12.62 -5.72
CA HIS A 70 -0.79 -12.55 -4.34
C HIS A 70 -0.17 -13.63 -3.43
N ALA A 71 0.17 -14.81 -3.97
CA ALA A 71 0.80 -15.87 -3.18
C ALA A 71 2.26 -15.54 -2.79
N ASP A 72 2.94 -14.70 -3.56
CA ASP A 72 4.32 -14.24 -3.32
C ASP A 72 4.37 -12.78 -2.82
N ASP A 73 3.25 -12.28 -2.31
CA ASP A 73 3.11 -10.96 -1.69
C ASP A 73 3.44 -9.76 -2.59
N ILE A 74 3.48 -9.97 -3.91
CA ILE A 74 3.70 -8.94 -4.92
C ILE A 74 2.47 -8.02 -5.00
N PRO A 75 2.63 -6.69 -4.95
CA PRO A 75 1.50 -5.76 -5.01
C PRO A 75 0.67 -5.89 -6.29
N CYS A 76 -0.62 -6.18 -6.14
CA CYS A 76 -1.55 -6.37 -7.27
C CYS A 76 -1.76 -5.09 -8.10
N ASP A 77 -1.64 -3.91 -7.50
CA ASP A 77 -1.84 -2.62 -8.17
C ASP A 77 -0.79 -2.37 -9.28
N VAL A 78 0.37 -3.03 -9.19
CA VAL A 78 1.41 -2.90 -10.23
C VAL A 78 0.90 -3.40 -11.59
N PHE A 79 0.00 -4.38 -11.60
CA PHE A 79 -0.60 -4.92 -12.82
C PHE A 79 -1.55 -3.93 -13.50
N ASP A 80 -2.04 -2.92 -12.78
CA ASP A 80 -2.86 -1.86 -13.37
C ASP A 80 -2.02 -0.90 -14.21
N TYR A 81 -0.71 -0.75 -13.95
CA TYR A 81 0.17 0.01 -14.84
C TYR A 81 0.29 -0.61 -16.24
N VAL A 82 0.14 -1.93 -16.33
CA VAL A 82 0.15 -2.67 -17.60
C VAL A 82 -1.11 -2.37 -18.42
N SER A 83 -2.29 -2.40 -17.79
CA SER A 83 -3.58 -2.19 -18.46
C SER A 83 -3.95 -0.72 -18.63
N ALA A 84 -3.33 0.20 -17.87
CA ALA A 84 -3.59 1.63 -17.89
C ALA A 84 -3.66 2.28 -19.28
N PRO A 85 -2.80 1.93 -20.28
CA PRO A 85 -2.91 2.49 -21.62
C PRO A 85 -4.25 2.21 -22.30
N ILE A 86 -4.86 1.06 -21.98
CA ILE A 86 -6.10 0.57 -22.57
C ILE A 86 -7.29 1.11 -21.79
N THR A 87 -7.29 0.94 -20.46
CA THR A 87 -8.40 1.32 -19.58
C THR A 87 -8.50 2.83 -19.36
N GLY A 88 -7.40 3.56 -19.55
CA GLY A 88 -7.30 4.98 -19.20
C GLY A 88 -7.27 5.23 -17.69
N TRP A 89 -7.17 4.20 -16.86
CA TRP A 89 -7.15 4.33 -15.40
C TRP A 89 -5.77 4.75 -14.92
N SER A 90 -5.74 5.78 -14.08
CA SER A 90 -4.55 6.23 -13.37
C SER A 90 -4.40 5.41 -12.09
N VAL A 91 -3.29 4.71 -11.95
CA VAL A 91 -2.99 3.94 -10.74
C VAL A 91 -2.46 4.89 -9.67
N GLU A 92 -3.10 4.94 -8.53
CA GLU A 92 -2.76 5.81 -7.39
C GLU A 92 -2.56 4.99 -6.13
N LEU A 93 -1.65 5.46 -5.26
CA LEU A 93 -1.50 4.88 -3.93
C LEU A 93 -2.70 5.27 -3.06
N PRO A 94 -3.37 4.32 -2.39
CA PRO A 94 -4.45 4.63 -1.47
C PRO A 94 -4.01 5.56 -0.33
N GLU A 95 -4.91 6.45 0.10
CA GLU A 95 -4.71 7.31 1.26
C GLU A 95 -4.67 6.51 2.57
N LEU A 96 -3.58 6.62 3.32
CA LEU A 96 -3.40 5.95 4.61
C LEU A 96 -3.86 6.84 5.79
N ARG A 97 -3.69 8.16 5.68
CA ARG A 97 -4.04 9.15 6.72
C ARG A 97 -3.43 8.81 8.09
N PRO A 98 -2.10 8.62 8.18
CA PRO A 98 -1.44 8.34 9.45
C PRO A 98 -1.63 9.47 10.46
N ALA A 99 -1.79 9.12 11.73
CA ALA A 99 -1.73 10.10 12.81
C ALA A 99 -0.29 10.54 13.10
N ASP A 100 0.68 9.63 12.98
CA ASP A 100 2.10 9.89 13.20
C ASP A 100 2.69 10.82 12.11
N PRO A 101 3.24 12.00 12.47
CA PRO A 101 3.86 12.92 11.52
C PRO A 101 5.01 12.32 10.71
N ALA A 102 5.73 11.32 11.23
CA ALA A 102 6.78 10.63 10.48
C ALA A 102 6.19 9.80 9.34
N HIS A 103 5.10 9.07 9.61
CA HIS A 103 4.38 8.32 8.61
C HIS A 103 3.71 9.22 7.56
N VAL A 104 3.24 10.43 7.94
CA VAL A 104 2.71 11.42 6.99
C VAL A 104 3.78 11.81 5.97
N ARG A 105 5.00 12.13 6.43
CA ARG A 105 6.12 12.45 5.53
C ARG A 105 6.45 11.30 4.60
N GLN A 106 6.54 10.09 5.15
CA GLN A 106 6.82 8.88 4.36
C GLN A 106 5.73 8.61 3.31
N GLU A 107 4.44 8.74 3.64
CA GLU A 107 3.35 8.59 2.67
C GLU A 107 3.48 9.62 1.54
N ASN A 108 3.74 10.89 1.87
CA ASN A 108 3.90 11.95 0.87
C ASN A 108 5.10 11.69 -0.06
N GLU A 109 6.22 11.24 0.48
CA GLU A 109 7.40 10.85 -0.30
C GLU A 109 7.11 9.69 -1.26
N LEU A 110 6.43 8.65 -0.79
CA LEU A 110 6.03 7.51 -1.63
C LEU A 110 5.09 7.93 -2.75
N ARG A 111 4.11 8.81 -2.46
CA ARG A 111 3.19 9.35 -3.46
C ARG A 111 3.91 10.21 -4.49
N ALA A 112 4.81 11.08 -4.06
CA ALA A 112 5.63 11.89 -4.96
C ALA A 112 6.49 11.01 -5.89
N ARG A 113 7.17 9.98 -5.34
CA ARG A 113 7.93 9.00 -6.13
C ARG A 113 7.04 8.25 -7.12
N ALA A 114 5.85 7.79 -6.71
CA ALA A 114 4.91 7.12 -7.62
C ALA A 114 4.47 8.04 -8.77
N ILE A 115 4.20 9.31 -8.49
CA ILE A 115 3.82 10.31 -9.51
C ILE A 115 4.97 10.50 -10.52
N GLU A 116 6.19 10.68 -10.03
CA GLU A 116 7.37 10.86 -10.87
C GLU A 116 7.61 9.63 -11.77
N LEU A 117 7.61 8.43 -11.18
CA LEU A 117 7.88 7.18 -11.88
C LEU A 117 6.87 6.89 -13.01
N ARG A 118 5.60 7.30 -12.83
CA ARG A 118 4.57 7.19 -13.88
C ARG A 118 4.93 7.96 -15.15
N GLY A 119 5.70 9.05 -15.05
CA GLY A 119 6.17 9.82 -16.20
C GLY A 119 7.08 9.02 -17.15
N TYR A 120 7.73 7.97 -16.64
CA TYR A 120 8.65 7.13 -17.43
C TYR A 120 7.98 5.90 -18.04
N LEU A 121 6.70 5.63 -17.75
CA LEU A 121 5.99 4.43 -18.24
C LEU A 121 5.70 4.44 -19.75
N ASP A 122 5.90 5.58 -20.40
CA ASP A 122 5.80 5.75 -21.85
C ASP A 122 7.17 5.93 -22.53
N SER A 123 8.27 5.71 -21.79
CA SER A 123 9.62 5.77 -22.36
C SER A 123 9.80 4.75 -23.48
N ARG A 124 10.50 5.17 -24.54
CA ARG A 124 10.92 4.27 -25.64
C ARG A 124 12.16 3.46 -25.26
N GLU A 125 12.90 3.90 -24.25
CA GLU A 125 14.06 3.20 -23.75
C GLU A 125 13.61 2.10 -22.78
N GLU A 126 13.71 0.85 -23.22
CA GLU A 126 13.27 -0.31 -22.43
C GLU A 126 13.95 -0.40 -21.05
N ARG A 127 15.21 0.05 -20.94
CA ARG A 127 15.93 0.10 -19.66
C ARG A 127 15.32 1.10 -18.69
N VAL A 128 14.92 2.27 -19.17
CA VAL A 128 14.26 3.30 -18.36
C VAL A 128 12.88 2.82 -17.93
N LEU A 129 12.13 2.19 -18.85
CA LEU A 129 10.84 1.58 -18.53
C LEU A 129 10.97 0.46 -17.50
N ALA A 130 11.96 -0.41 -17.63
CA ALA A 130 12.24 -1.49 -16.68
C ALA A 130 12.60 -0.96 -15.30
N ALA A 131 13.49 0.04 -15.23
CA ALA A 131 13.84 0.69 -13.97
C ALA A 131 12.61 1.35 -13.32
N ALA A 132 11.76 2.01 -14.11
CA ALA A 132 10.54 2.63 -13.60
C ALA A 132 9.54 1.60 -13.05
N ILE A 133 9.31 0.49 -13.77
CA ILE A 133 8.42 -0.58 -13.32
C ILE A 133 8.98 -1.26 -12.06
N ALA A 134 10.28 -1.55 -12.01
CA ALA A 134 10.91 -2.12 -10.82
C ALA A 134 10.77 -1.20 -9.60
N ALA A 135 11.05 0.10 -9.77
CA ALA A 135 10.91 1.08 -8.70
C ALA A 135 9.44 1.27 -8.26
N LEU A 136 8.48 1.15 -9.17
CA LEU A 136 7.06 1.16 -8.80
C LEU A 136 6.68 -0.05 -7.95
N VAL A 137 7.19 -1.24 -8.25
CA VAL A 137 6.99 -2.42 -7.39
C VAL A 137 7.50 -2.12 -5.97
N ASP A 138 8.70 -1.56 -5.85
CA ASP A 138 9.29 -1.21 -4.55
C ASP A 138 8.46 -0.17 -3.80
N VAL A 139 7.98 0.88 -4.49
CA VAL A 139 7.12 1.91 -3.88
C VAL A 139 5.81 1.31 -3.35
N HIS A 140 5.20 0.38 -4.08
CA HIS A 140 3.97 -0.29 -3.63
C HIS A 140 4.23 -1.22 -2.45
N GLU A 141 5.37 -1.92 -2.41
CA GLU A 141 5.76 -2.72 -1.25
C GLU A 141 6.05 -1.85 -0.02
N GLU A 142 6.78 -0.75 -0.18
CA GLU A 142 7.04 0.23 0.87
C GLU A 142 5.73 0.85 1.40
N HIS A 143 4.79 1.16 0.51
CA HIS A 143 3.45 1.65 0.88
C HIS A 143 2.64 0.60 1.65
N LYS A 144 2.68 -0.67 1.23
CA LYS A 144 2.02 -1.77 1.97
C LYS A 144 2.61 -1.95 3.37
N ARG A 145 3.93 -1.84 3.53
CA ARG A 145 4.59 -1.88 4.85
C ARG A 145 4.18 -0.68 5.70
N LEU A 146 4.13 0.52 5.12
CA LEU A 146 3.64 1.72 5.80
C LEU A 146 2.19 1.55 6.23
N ALA A 147 1.31 1.00 5.38
CA ALA A 147 -0.07 0.71 5.70
C ALA A 147 -0.21 -0.21 6.93
N ALA A 148 0.67 -1.23 7.04
CA ALA A 148 0.73 -2.08 8.22
C ALA A 148 1.16 -1.31 9.48
N HIS A 149 2.14 -0.40 9.38
CA HIS A 149 2.52 0.46 10.50
C HIS A 149 1.40 1.44 10.90
N VAL A 150 0.68 2.01 9.93
CA VAL A 150 -0.46 2.90 10.20
C VAL A 150 -1.60 2.14 10.89
N ALA A 151 -1.82 0.87 10.52
CA ALA A 151 -2.79 0.01 11.20
C ALA A 151 -2.43 -0.19 12.69
N LEU A 152 -1.14 -0.17 13.05
CA LEU A 152 -0.66 -0.28 14.42
C LEU A 152 -0.66 1.07 15.17
N HIS A 153 -0.21 2.15 14.52
CA HIS A 153 0.00 3.47 15.13
C HIS A 153 -1.23 4.39 15.05
N GLY A 154 -2.28 3.97 14.36
CA GLY A 154 -3.52 4.69 14.23
C GLY A 154 -3.57 5.72 13.10
N ARG A 155 -4.79 6.02 12.69
CA ARG A 155 -5.12 7.01 11.67
C ARG A 155 -5.51 8.34 12.29
N ALA A 156 -5.25 9.44 11.59
CA ALA A 156 -5.64 10.78 12.02
C ALA A 156 -7.16 10.96 12.10
N ASP A 157 -7.93 10.19 11.31
CA ASP A 157 -9.40 10.19 11.31
C ASP A 157 -10.00 9.06 12.17
N ALA A 158 -9.20 8.44 13.04
CA ALA A 158 -9.68 7.42 13.96
C ALA A 158 -10.67 8.02 14.98
N ARG A 159 -11.76 7.29 15.26
CA ARG A 159 -12.68 7.67 16.33
C ARG A 159 -12.00 7.53 17.68
N PRO A 160 -12.24 8.45 18.63
CA PRO A 160 -11.71 8.33 19.98
C PRO A 160 -12.16 7.02 20.64
N THR A 161 -11.23 6.34 21.31
CA THR A 161 -11.51 5.15 22.11
C THR A 161 -11.77 5.57 23.54
N ASN A 162 -12.95 5.22 24.07
CA ASN A 162 -13.33 5.53 25.44
C ASN A 162 -13.00 4.35 26.36
N TYR A 163 -12.18 4.58 27.37
CA TYR A 163 -11.85 3.62 28.42
C TYR A 163 -12.70 3.90 29.65
N ARG A 164 -13.45 2.89 30.11
CA ARG A 164 -14.28 2.95 31.31
C ARG A 164 -14.08 1.69 32.16
N PRO A 165 -13.52 1.78 33.37
CA PRO A 165 -13.41 0.67 34.29
C PRO A 165 -14.78 0.33 34.86
N HIS A 166 -14.92 -0.92 35.27
CA HIS A 166 -16.13 -1.48 35.88
C HIS A 166 -16.55 -0.73 37.17
N SER A 167 -15.59 -0.10 37.86
CA SER A 167 -15.82 0.71 39.07
C SER A 167 -16.37 2.11 38.79
N GLY A 168 -16.32 2.59 37.54
CA GLY A 168 -16.95 3.83 37.09
C GLY A 168 -16.32 5.15 37.55
N SER A 169 -15.28 5.16 38.38
CA SER A 169 -14.69 6.40 38.93
C SER A 169 -13.85 7.15 37.90
N ARG A 170 -12.86 6.50 37.30
CA ARG A 170 -11.99 7.12 36.29
C ARG A 170 -12.43 6.77 34.89
N THR A 171 -12.42 7.72 33.97
CA THR A 171 -12.64 7.43 32.54
C THR A 171 -11.52 8.04 31.71
N ALA A 172 -11.29 7.54 30.50
CA ALA A 172 -10.31 8.17 29.62
C ALA A 172 -10.76 8.14 28.16
N ILE A 173 -10.29 9.12 27.41
CA ILE A 173 -10.51 9.25 25.98
C ILE A 173 -9.13 9.18 25.34
N HIS A 174 -8.92 8.20 24.46
CA HIS A 174 -7.68 8.02 23.73
C HIS A 174 -7.90 8.34 22.25
N VAL A 175 -7.01 9.16 21.70
CA VAL A 175 -6.80 9.31 20.27
C VAL A 175 -5.31 9.05 19.99
N PRO A 176 -4.92 8.63 18.78
CA PRO A 176 -3.51 8.37 18.50
C PRO A 176 -2.61 9.54 18.90
N GLY A 177 -1.61 9.27 19.75
CA GLY A 177 -0.68 10.27 20.26
C GLY A 177 -1.13 11.02 21.52
N HIS A 178 -2.38 10.85 21.96
CA HIS A 178 -2.93 11.61 23.09
C HIS A 178 -3.94 10.83 23.95
N LEU A 179 -3.80 10.94 25.27
CA LEU A 179 -4.72 10.35 26.26
C LEU A 179 -5.22 11.41 27.23
N THR A 180 -6.53 11.57 27.32
CA THR A 180 -7.20 12.45 28.27
C THR A 180 -7.85 11.61 29.37
N VAL A 181 -7.49 11.83 30.63
CA VAL A 181 -7.99 11.06 31.79
C VAL A 181 -8.88 11.94 32.65
N PHE A 182 -10.00 11.40 33.10
CA PHE A 182 -11.02 12.06 33.91
C PHE A 182 -11.31 11.28 35.20
N ASP A 183 -11.73 11.99 36.24
CA ASP A 183 -12.38 11.45 37.44
C ASP A 183 -13.80 12.03 37.53
N GLY A 184 -14.80 11.19 37.27
CA GLY A 184 -16.16 11.66 36.99
C GLY A 184 -16.19 12.67 35.83
N CYS A 185 -16.52 13.93 36.13
CA CYS A 185 -16.57 15.04 35.16
C CYS A 185 -15.32 15.94 35.18
N SER A 186 -14.36 15.69 36.07
CA SER A 186 -13.18 16.53 36.24
C SER A 186 -12.02 15.97 35.41
N LEU A 187 -11.35 16.84 34.65
CA LEU A 187 -10.11 16.49 33.95
C LEU A 187 -9.00 16.23 34.97
N LEU A 188 -8.41 15.05 34.94
CA LEU A 188 -7.25 14.68 35.77
C LEU A 188 -5.93 14.99 35.07
N ALA A 189 -5.80 14.56 33.81
CA ALA A 189 -4.56 14.70 33.06
C ALA A 189 -4.80 14.67 31.55
N GLU A 190 -3.93 15.38 30.83
CA GLU A 190 -3.74 15.27 29.39
C GLU A 190 -2.31 14.80 29.14
N LEU A 191 -2.17 13.64 28.51
CA LEU A 191 -0.89 12.97 28.32
C LEU A 191 -0.61 12.85 26.82
N ALA A 192 0.59 13.25 26.42
CA ALA A 192 1.16 12.77 25.17
C ALA A 192 1.55 11.30 25.36
N VAL A 193 0.99 10.42 24.53
CA VAL A 193 1.29 8.98 24.58
C VAL A 193 1.94 8.54 23.26
N PRO A 194 2.78 7.50 23.26
CA PRO A 194 3.33 6.96 22.01
C PRO A 194 2.22 6.53 21.04
N TYR A 195 2.40 6.74 19.74
CA TYR A 195 1.40 6.34 18.73
C TYR A 195 1.16 4.82 18.69
N GLY A 196 2.16 4.01 19.05
CA GLY A 196 2.06 2.55 19.14
C GLY A 196 1.66 2.02 20.52
N ILE A 197 1.13 2.86 21.41
CA ILE A 197 0.74 2.44 22.76
C ILE A 197 -0.36 1.37 22.72
N THR A 198 -0.17 0.30 23.48
CA THR A 198 -1.13 -0.80 23.59
C THR A 198 -2.27 -0.47 24.55
N SER A 199 -3.41 -1.14 24.41
CA SER A 199 -4.52 -1.00 25.36
C SER A 199 -4.14 -1.29 26.81
N GLY A 200 -3.22 -2.23 27.05
CA GLY A 200 -2.74 -2.55 28.39
C GLY A 200 -1.92 -1.41 29.01
N GLU A 201 -1.03 -0.80 28.23
CA GLU A 201 -0.25 0.37 28.67
C GLU A 201 -1.15 1.59 28.90
N ILE A 202 -2.17 1.81 28.06
CA ILE A 202 -3.18 2.86 28.30
C ILE A 202 -3.88 2.63 29.65
N TRP A 203 -4.30 1.40 29.93
CA TRP A 203 -4.92 1.08 31.23
C TRP A 203 -3.99 1.35 32.40
N GLN A 204 -2.71 0.98 32.27
CA GLN A 204 -1.72 1.25 33.29
C GLN A 204 -1.55 2.76 33.54
N LEU A 205 -1.48 3.57 32.47
CA LEU A 205 -1.43 5.03 32.58
C LEU A 205 -2.67 5.61 33.29
N ILE A 206 -3.87 5.12 32.98
CA ILE A 206 -5.11 5.59 33.63
C ILE A 206 -5.08 5.33 35.14
N VAL A 207 -4.50 4.20 35.57
CA VAL A 207 -4.35 3.85 36.99
C VAL A 207 -3.27 4.72 37.65
N ASP A 208 -2.14 4.93 36.96
CA ASP A 208 -0.97 5.59 37.53
C ASP A 208 -1.10 7.12 37.59
N VAL A 209 -2.00 7.72 36.81
CA VAL A 209 -2.30 9.16 36.90
C VAL A 209 -2.76 9.52 38.31
N GLN A 210 -1.94 10.31 38.99
CA GLN A 210 -2.27 10.97 40.24
C GLN A 210 -3.01 12.28 39.92
N PRO A 211 -4.01 12.69 40.71
CA PRO A 211 -4.60 14.02 40.57
C PRO A 211 -3.49 15.07 40.74
N ALA A 212 -3.47 16.08 39.87
CA ALA A 212 -2.58 17.22 40.07
C ALA A 212 -2.88 17.82 41.44
N CYS A 213 -1.89 17.83 42.35
CA CYS A 213 -2.03 18.47 43.65
C CYS A 213 -2.47 19.93 43.43
N ALA A 214 -3.65 20.26 43.94
CA ALA A 214 -4.18 21.62 43.99
C ALA A 214 -3.39 22.49 44.98
#